data_AF-A0A848NIQ1-F1
#
_entry.id   AF-A0A848NIQ1-F1
#
_cell.length_a   1.000
_cell.length_b   1.000
_cell.length_c   1.000
_cell.angle_alpha   90.00
_cell.angle_beta   90.00
_cell.angle_gamma   90.00
#
_symmetry.space_group_name_H-M   'P 1'
#
loop_
_entity.id
_entity.type
_entity.pdbx_description
1 polymer ?
#
loop_
_entity_poly.entity_id
_entity_poly.type
_entity_poly.pdbx_seq_one_letter_code
_entity_poly.pdbx_strand_id
1 'polypeptide(L)'
;MQSDVVLNAAHWMYLISVAAIILTMILRANVVVPSVIGTFLVVLAITGNPISALIGIFSASFVAAKELFNIFLVITFMTALLNALKTLQADVRMVQPFRRVMRGGHSSFLIIALCTYVISLFFWPTPAVPLVSAILLPAAIAAGLPPLAGAMAIAIAGQGMALSSDYVIGVAPGISAKAAGAAVSAAVVADRALVLSLITGAVALTVAYLLIRKHIVPADAGLLSAWQARAQDGSLAEIEQSGSFDKAELARGTMGAN
;
A
#
# COMPACT_ATOMS: atom_id res chain seq x y z
N MET A 1 -12.81 -6.59 -36.60
CA MET A 1 -13.58 -5.33 -36.72
C MET A 1 -13.18 -4.47 -35.54
N GLN A 2 -12.48 -3.37 -35.77
CA GLN A 2 -12.32 -2.33 -34.74
C GLN A 2 -13.69 -1.72 -34.51
N SER A 3 -14.30 -2.03 -33.36
CA SER A 3 -15.44 -1.29 -32.86
C SER A 3 -14.91 0.04 -32.32
N ASP A 4 -15.14 1.13 -33.05
CA ASP A 4 -14.85 2.46 -32.53
C ASP A 4 -15.64 2.66 -31.23
N VAL A 5 -14.91 2.84 -30.12
CA VAL A 5 -15.52 3.07 -28.81
C VAL A 5 -16.00 4.52 -28.80
N VAL A 6 -17.29 4.72 -29.08
CA VAL A 6 -17.92 6.04 -29.01
C VAL A 6 -18.09 6.45 -27.55
N LEU A 7 -17.34 7.46 -27.12
CA LEU A 7 -17.42 8.02 -25.78
C LEU A 7 -18.78 8.74 -25.58
N ASN A 8 -19.62 8.18 -24.73
CA ASN A 8 -20.89 8.79 -24.33
C ASN A 8 -20.75 9.65 -23.06
N ALA A 9 -21.83 10.34 -22.68
CA ALA A 9 -21.87 11.18 -21.47
C ALA A 9 -21.51 10.41 -20.19
N ALA A 10 -21.91 9.14 -20.06
CA ALA A 10 -21.59 8.33 -18.88
C ALA A 10 -20.09 8.06 -18.73
N HIS A 11 -19.34 7.89 -19.83
CA HIS A 11 -17.89 7.74 -19.79
C HIS A 11 -17.20 8.99 -19.24
N TRP A 12 -17.66 10.18 -19.66
CA TRP A 12 -17.14 11.45 -19.16
C TRP A 12 -17.49 11.67 -17.69
N MET A 13 -18.73 11.37 -17.28
CA MET A 13 -19.12 11.43 -15.88
C MET A 13 -18.31 10.46 -15.01
N TYR A 14 -18.01 9.27 -15.52
CA TYR A 14 -17.14 8.31 -14.84
C TYR A 14 -15.72 8.85 -14.69
N LEU A 15 -15.12 9.36 -15.77
CA LEU A 15 -13.75 9.88 -15.75
C LEU A 15 -13.59 11.08 -14.80
N ILE A 16 -14.53 12.02 -14.83
CA ILE A 16 -14.55 13.17 -13.91
C ILE A 16 -14.69 12.69 -12.46
N SER A 17 -15.56 11.71 -12.21
CA SER A 17 -15.76 11.15 -10.87
C SER A 17 -14.51 10.48 -10.34
N VAL A 18 -13.82 9.70 -11.18
CA VAL A 18 -12.54 9.06 -10.82
C VAL A 18 -11.46 10.11 -10.56
N ALA A 19 -11.37 11.16 -11.38
CA ALA A 19 -10.43 12.25 -11.15
C ALA A 19 -10.71 12.98 -9.82
N ALA A 20 -11.98 13.23 -9.49
CA ALA A 20 -12.38 13.82 -8.21
C ALA A 20 -12.01 12.92 -7.02
N ILE A 21 -12.26 11.60 -7.12
CA ILE A 21 -11.85 10.59 -6.13
C ILE A 21 -10.33 10.66 -5.91
N ILE A 22 -9.53 10.60 -6.97
CA ILE A 22 -8.07 10.65 -6.89
C ILE A 22 -7.61 11.98 -6.28
N LEU A 23 -8.19 13.12 -6.69
CA LEU A 23 -7.86 14.42 -6.14
C LEU A 23 -8.17 14.47 -4.64
N THR A 24 -9.34 13.99 -4.20
CA THR A 24 -9.66 13.93 -2.77
C THR A 24 -8.71 13.01 -2.01
N MET A 25 -8.26 11.91 -2.61
CA MET A 25 -7.27 11.01 -2.01
C MET A 25 -5.90 11.70 -1.85
N ILE A 26 -5.45 12.47 -2.84
CA ILE A 26 -4.22 13.26 -2.78
C ILE A 26 -4.31 14.34 -1.70
N LEU A 27 -5.46 15.02 -1.62
CA LEU A 27 -5.77 15.99 -0.57
C LEU A 27 -6.08 15.33 0.78
N ARG A 28 -5.97 14.00 0.87
CA ARG A 28 -6.25 13.18 2.07
C ARG A 28 -7.64 13.44 2.68
N ALA A 29 -8.60 13.83 1.85
CA ALA A 29 -9.99 14.09 2.22
C ALA A 29 -10.87 12.83 2.13
N ASN A 30 -12.11 12.91 2.62
CA ASN A 30 -13.05 11.79 2.59
C ASN A 30 -13.47 11.43 1.15
N VAL A 31 -13.07 10.25 0.70
CA VAL A 31 -13.29 9.74 -0.66
C VAL A 31 -14.72 9.21 -0.88
N VAL A 32 -15.48 8.96 0.20
CA VAL A 32 -16.84 8.40 0.15
C VAL A 32 -17.83 9.35 -0.52
N VAL A 33 -17.74 10.65 -0.24
CA VAL A 33 -18.70 11.62 -0.80
C VAL A 33 -18.55 11.74 -2.33
N PRO A 34 -17.34 11.95 -2.89
CA PRO A 34 -17.13 11.92 -4.34
C PRO A 34 -17.55 10.61 -5.01
N SER A 35 -17.35 9.46 -4.35
CA SER A 35 -17.70 8.16 -4.95
C SER A 35 -19.20 7.91 -5.02
N VAL A 36 -19.96 8.31 -3.99
CA VAL A 36 -21.43 8.24 -4.00
C VAL A 36 -22.01 9.17 -5.05
N ILE A 37 -21.55 10.43 -5.10
CA ILE A 37 -22.00 11.41 -6.10
C ILE A 37 -21.63 10.93 -7.50
N GLY A 38 -20.41 10.45 -7.71
CA GLY A 38 -19.97 9.95 -9.00
C GLY A 38 -20.78 8.76 -9.48
N THR A 39 -21.10 7.81 -8.60
CA THR A 39 -21.97 6.67 -8.91
C THR A 39 -23.36 7.13 -9.31
N PHE A 40 -23.95 8.07 -8.57
CA PHE A 40 -25.24 8.67 -8.92
C PHE A 40 -25.20 9.32 -10.32
N LEU A 41 -24.19 10.13 -10.59
CA LEU A 41 -24.05 10.86 -11.85
C LEU A 41 -23.85 9.93 -13.05
N VAL A 42 -23.07 8.87 -12.90
CA VAL A 42 -22.86 7.86 -13.95
C VAL A 42 -24.16 7.12 -14.25
N VAL A 43 -24.88 6.65 -13.22
CA VAL A 43 -26.15 5.93 -13.41
C VAL A 43 -27.22 6.87 -13.98
N LEU A 44 -27.24 8.14 -13.55
CA LEU A 44 -28.13 9.16 -14.12
C LEU A 44 -27.84 9.40 -15.61
N ALA A 45 -26.56 9.49 -16.00
CA ALA A 45 -26.18 9.67 -17.39
C ALA A 45 -26.54 8.46 -18.29
N ILE A 46 -26.61 7.25 -17.71
CA ILE A 46 -27.03 6.03 -18.42
C ILE A 46 -28.56 5.94 -18.52
N THR A 47 -29.27 6.22 -17.43
CA THR A 47 -30.71 5.92 -17.30
C THR A 47 -31.62 7.12 -17.56
N GLY A 48 -31.13 8.35 -17.42
CA GLY A 48 -31.90 9.59 -17.48
C GLY A 48 -32.87 9.80 -16.31
N ASN A 49 -32.95 8.87 -15.35
CA ASN A 49 -33.92 8.90 -14.25
C ASN A 49 -33.23 9.05 -12.88
N PRO A 50 -33.52 10.12 -12.11
CA PRO A 50 -32.91 10.35 -10.80
C PRO A 50 -33.26 9.27 -9.77
N ILE A 51 -34.43 8.62 -9.87
CA ILE A 51 -34.83 7.54 -8.96
C ILE A 51 -33.95 6.31 -9.20
N SER A 52 -33.72 5.95 -10.47
CA SER A 52 -32.83 4.85 -10.85
C SER A 52 -31.38 5.12 -10.43
N ALA A 53 -30.93 6.38 -10.51
CA ALA A 53 -29.61 6.77 -10.04
C ALA A 53 -29.44 6.60 -8.52
N LEU A 54 -30.46 6.92 -7.72
CA LEU A 54 -30.44 6.70 -6.28
C LEU A 54 -30.39 5.21 -5.92
N ILE A 55 -31.21 4.38 -6.57
CA ILE A 55 -31.17 2.91 -6.42
C ILE A 55 -29.82 2.35 -6.89
N GLY A 56 -29.22 2.98 -7.91
CA GLY A 56 -27.91 2.64 -8.45
C GLY A 56 -26.78 2.70 -7.41
N ILE A 57 -26.82 3.66 -6.48
CA ILE A 57 -25.81 3.76 -5.39
C ILE A 57 -25.80 2.50 -4.51
N PHE A 58 -26.99 2.06 -4.08
CA PHE A 58 -27.11 0.86 -3.24
C PHE A 58 -26.75 -0.39 -4.04
N SER A 59 -27.23 -0.49 -5.28
CA SER A 59 -26.95 -1.62 -6.16
C SER A 59 -25.45 -1.75 -6.47
N ALA A 60 -24.76 -0.62 -6.69
CA ALA A 60 -23.32 -0.57 -6.88
C ALA A 60 -22.56 -1.11 -5.67
N SER A 61 -23.03 -0.83 -4.44
CA SER A 61 -22.45 -1.38 -3.22
C SER A 61 -22.53 -2.92 -3.18
N PHE A 62 -23.65 -3.50 -3.61
CA PHE A 62 -23.78 -4.96 -3.71
C PHE A 62 -22.88 -5.56 -4.81
N VAL A 63 -22.71 -4.87 -5.94
CA VAL A 63 -21.78 -5.27 -6.99
C VAL A 63 -20.35 -5.25 -6.46
N ALA A 64 -19.93 -4.16 -5.83
CA ALA A 64 -18.61 -4.03 -5.22
C ALA A 64 -18.35 -5.13 -4.19
N ALA A 65 -19.34 -5.44 -3.33
CA ALA A 65 -19.22 -6.51 -2.35
C ALA A 65 -19.01 -7.89 -3.01
N LYS A 66 -19.73 -8.19 -4.09
CA LYS A 66 -19.56 -9.45 -4.85
C LYS A 66 -18.18 -9.53 -5.52
N GLU A 67 -17.74 -8.45 -6.14
CA GLU A 67 -16.46 -8.38 -6.85
C GLU A 67 -15.27 -8.51 -5.90
N LEU A 68 -15.35 -7.91 -4.71
CA LEU A 68 -14.27 -7.94 -3.72
C LEU A 68 -14.33 -9.16 -2.78
N PHE A 69 -15.42 -9.95 -2.79
CA PHE A 69 -15.59 -11.07 -1.86
C PHE A 69 -14.46 -12.10 -1.95
N ASN A 70 -14.05 -12.46 -3.18
CA ASN A 70 -12.95 -13.40 -3.37
C ASN A 70 -11.63 -12.87 -2.79
N ILE A 71 -11.40 -11.55 -2.89
CA ILE A 71 -10.22 -10.88 -2.33
C ILE A 71 -10.23 -10.97 -0.81
N PHE A 72 -11.38 -10.67 -0.18
CA PHE A 72 -11.51 -10.78 1.27
C PHE A 72 -11.28 -12.21 1.77
N LEU A 73 -11.77 -13.20 1.04
CA LEU A 73 -11.55 -14.61 1.35
C LEU A 73 -10.06 -14.99 1.27
N VAL A 74 -9.36 -14.59 0.20
CA VAL A 74 -7.92 -14.82 0.04
C VAL A 74 -7.13 -14.15 1.18
N ILE A 75 -7.40 -12.87 1.46
CA ILE A 75 -6.72 -12.14 2.54
C ILE A 75 -7.00 -12.79 3.89
N THR A 76 -8.24 -13.26 4.14
CA THR A 76 -8.60 -13.92 5.39
C THR A 76 -7.82 -15.22 5.58
N PHE A 77 -7.74 -16.07 4.54
CA PHE A 77 -6.96 -17.30 4.61
C PHE A 77 -5.46 -17.04 4.74
N MET A 78 -4.91 -16.08 3.99
CA MET A 78 -3.50 -15.71 4.10
C MET A 78 -3.16 -15.15 5.48
N THR A 79 -4.03 -14.32 6.05
CA THR A 79 -3.87 -13.78 7.40
C THR A 79 -3.97 -14.88 8.46
N ALA A 80 -4.91 -15.81 8.31
CA ALA A 80 -5.03 -16.97 9.19
C ALA A 80 -3.79 -17.87 9.13
N LEU A 81 -3.29 -18.15 7.92
CA LEU A 81 -2.04 -18.90 7.70
C LEU A 81 -0.85 -18.20 8.38
N LEU A 82 -0.70 -16.89 8.17
CA LEU A 82 0.35 -16.10 8.80
C LEU A 82 0.25 -16.11 10.33
N ASN A 83 -0.97 -15.99 10.88
CA ASN A 83 -1.19 -16.09 12.32
C ASN A 83 -0.84 -17.49 12.86
N ALA A 84 -1.15 -18.56 12.12
CA ALA A 84 -0.77 -19.92 12.48
C ALA A 84 0.75 -20.16 12.38
N LEU A 85 1.45 -19.54 11.41
CA LEU A 85 2.91 -19.58 11.34
C LEU A 85 3.56 -18.80 12.49
N LYS A 86 2.93 -17.70 12.91
CA LYS A 86 3.37 -16.85 14.02
C LYS A 86 3.31 -17.57 15.37
N THR A 87 2.30 -18.40 15.62
CA THR A 87 2.24 -19.22 16.84
C THR A 87 3.38 -20.24 16.92
N LEU A 88 3.86 -20.72 15.76
CA LEU A 88 5.03 -21.60 15.66
C LEU A 88 6.37 -20.84 15.66
N GLN A 89 6.33 -19.50 15.63
CA GLN A 89 7.48 -18.60 15.39
C GLN A 89 8.25 -18.95 14.11
N ALA A 90 7.60 -19.60 13.15
CA ALA A 90 8.24 -20.04 11.90
C ALA A 90 8.55 -18.84 11.01
N ASP A 91 7.63 -17.88 10.97
CA ASP A 91 7.77 -16.57 10.35
C ASP A 91 9.00 -15.80 10.88
N VAL A 92 9.24 -15.86 12.19
CA VAL A 92 10.41 -15.22 12.82
C VAL A 92 11.70 -15.96 12.47
N ARG A 93 11.72 -17.28 12.64
CA ARG A 93 12.90 -18.12 12.38
C ARG A 93 13.34 -18.05 10.92
N MET A 94 12.40 -17.94 9.99
CA MET A 94 12.68 -17.79 8.55
C MET A 94 13.47 -16.52 8.24
N VAL A 95 13.24 -15.44 8.99
CA VAL A 95 13.82 -14.11 8.72
C VAL A 95 15.07 -13.83 9.56
N GLN A 96 15.24 -14.51 10.69
CA GLN A 96 16.44 -14.40 11.55
C GLN A 96 17.80 -14.57 10.87
N PRO A 97 18.04 -15.51 9.92
CA PRO A 97 19.39 -15.69 9.35
C PRO A 97 19.90 -14.45 8.61
N PHE A 98 19.01 -13.64 8.04
CA PHE A 98 19.39 -12.42 7.33
C PHE A 98 20.02 -11.37 8.24
N ARG A 99 19.74 -11.41 9.55
CA ARG A 99 20.41 -10.55 10.54
C ARG A 99 21.92 -10.74 10.58
N ARG A 100 22.43 -11.96 10.30
CA ARG A 100 23.88 -12.23 10.26
C ARG A 100 24.57 -11.65 9.01
N VAL A 101 23.82 -11.39 7.96
CA VAL A 101 24.35 -10.89 6.68
C VAL A 101 24.44 -9.36 6.67
N MET A 102 23.71 -8.69 7.57
CA MET A 102 23.70 -7.25 7.80
C MET A 102 24.97 -6.77 8.52
N ARG A 103 26.07 -6.65 7.78
CA ARG A 103 27.38 -6.24 8.31
C ARG A 103 27.65 -4.73 8.25
N GLY A 104 26.83 -3.95 7.55
CA GLY A 104 26.97 -2.49 7.46
C GLY A 104 25.72 -1.83 6.88
N GLY A 105 25.54 -0.54 7.11
CA GLY A 105 24.29 0.15 6.76
C GLY A 105 23.93 0.06 5.27
N HIS A 106 24.92 0.11 4.38
CA HIS A 106 24.68 -0.03 2.93
C HIS A 106 24.15 -1.42 2.54
N SER A 107 24.76 -2.48 3.08
CA SER A 107 24.29 -3.85 2.82
C SER A 107 22.95 -4.11 3.50
N SER A 108 22.72 -3.53 4.68
CA SER A 108 21.44 -3.61 5.38
C SER A 108 20.29 -2.99 4.61
N PHE A 109 20.49 -1.86 3.92
CA PHE A 109 19.48 -1.26 3.05
C PHE A 109 19.03 -2.24 1.95
N LEU A 110 19.99 -2.84 1.25
CA LEU A 110 19.72 -3.79 0.17
C LEU A 110 19.07 -5.08 0.69
N ILE A 111 19.56 -5.62 1.80
CA ILE A 111 19.02 -6.85 2.41
C ILE A 111 17.59 -6.62 2.88
N ILE A 112 17.29 -5.51 3.54
CA ILE A 112 15.92 -5.19 3.94
C ILE A 112 15.02 -5.08 2.72
N ALA A 113 15.40 -4.31 1.69
CA ALA A 113 14.57 -4.15 0.49
C ALA A 113 14.30 -5.51 -0.18
N LEU A 114 15.34 -6.34 -0.35
CA LEU A 114 15.20 -7.66 -0.97
C LEU A 114 14.34 -8.61 -0.13
N CYS A 115 14.59 -8.70 1.17
CA CYS A 115 13.81 -9.56 2.06
C CYS A 115 12.35 -9.10 2.11
N THR A 116 12.10 -7.80 2.25
CA THR A 116 10.74 -7.27 2.25
C THR A 116 10.05 -7.59 0.93
N TYR A 117 10.70 -7.38 -0.21
CA TYR A 117 10.11 -7.68 -1.51
C TYR A 117 9.74 -9.16 -1.64
N VAL A 118 10.70 -10.06 -1.42
CA VAL A 118 10.50 -11.51 -1.57
C VAL A 118 9.44 -12.01 -0.61
N ILE A 119 9.51 -11.65 0.67
CA ILE A 119 8.52 -12.07 1.67
C ILE A 119 7.14 -11.50 1.29
N SER A 120 7.06 -10.25 0.85
CA SER A 120 5.79 -9.61 0.50
C SER A 120 5.14 -10.14 -0.79
N LEU A 121 5.90 -10.84 -1.65
CA LEU A 121 5.33 -11.53 -2.80
C LEU A 121 4.52 -12.76 -2.37
N PHE A 122 4.99 -13.52 -1.38
CA PHE A 122 4.32 -14.74 -0.91
C PHE A 122 3.33 -14.48 0.22
N PHE A 123 3.69 -13.57 1.12
CA PHE A 123 2.87 -13.15 2.24
C PHE A 123 2.33 -11.77 1.89
N TRP A 124 1.01 -11.62 1.79
CA TRP A 124 0.37 -10.35 1.46
C TRP A 124 1.07 -9.18 2.18
N PRO A 125 1.35 -8.02 1.52
CA PRO A 125 2.19 -6.98 2.10
C PRO A 125 1.73 -6.46 3.47
N THR A 126 0.41 -6.40 3.69
CA THR A 126 -0.21 -5.92 4.95
C THR A 126 0.30 -6.67 6.20
N PRO A 127 0.30 -8.01 6.26
CA PRO A 127 0.94 -8.75 7.35
C PRO A 127 2.46 -8.95 7.22
N ALA A 128 3.02 -8.96 6.00
CA ALA A 128 4.47 -9.18 5.80
C ALA A 128 5.33 -8.00 6.26
N VAL A 129 4.91 -6.76 5.97
CA VAL A 129 5.65 -5.54 6.28
C VAL A 129 5.89 -5.38 7.80
N PRO A 130 4.88 -5.53 8.69
CA PRO A 130 5.09 -5.51 10.13
C PRO A 130 6.03 -6.60 10.66
N LEU A 131 6.02 -7.79 10.05
CA LEU A 131 6.92 -8.87 10.44
C LEU A 131 8.38 -8.51 10.14
N VAL A 132 8.64 -8.06 8.92
CA VAL A 132 9.98 -7.65 8.49
C VAL A 132 10.46 -6.45 9.30
N SER A 133 9.61 -5.45 9.53
CA SER A 133 9.95 -4.29 10.35
C SER A 133 10.23 -4.67 11.80
N ALA A 134 9.49 -5.59 12.41
CA ALA A 134 9.72 -6.02 13.78
C ALA A 134 11.06 -6.76 13.97
N ILE A 135 11.53 -7.49 12.95
CA ILE A 135 12.68 -8.40 13.09
C ILE A 135 13.96 -7.85 12.45
N LEU A 136 13.87 -7.36 11.22
CA LEU A 136 15.04 -6.96 10.43
C LEU A 136 15.41 -5.49 10.62
N LEU A 137 14.43 -4.61 10.84
CA LEU A 137 14.73 -3.18 11.03
C LEU A 137 15.65 -2.93 12.24
N PRO A 138 15.45 -3.54 13.43
CA PRO A 138 16.38 -3.37 14.55
C PRO A 138 17.80 -3.85 14.22
N ALA A 139 17.93 -4.94 13.46
CA ALA A 139 19.22 -5.46 13.05
C ALA A 139 19.93 -4.53 12.05
N ALA A 140 19.18 -3.95 11.12
CA ALA A 140 19.71 -2.96 10.18
C ALA A 140 20.14 -1.66 10.86
N ILE A 141 19.37 -1.20 11.85
CA ILE A 141 19.72 -0.03 12.66
C ILE A 141 21.01 -0.27 13.43
N ALA A 142 21.14 -1.43 14.09
CA ALA A 142 22.39 -1.82 14.76
C ALA A 142 23.59 -1.91 13.80
N ALA A 143 23.35 -2.27 12.54
CA ALA A 143 24.36 -2.30 11.49
C ALA A 143 24.68 -0.91 10.89
N GLY A 144 24.06 0.18 11.37
CA GLY A 144 24.36 1.56 10.97
C GLY A 144 23.40 2.17 9.95
N LEU A 145 22.28 1.50 9.62
CA LEU A 145 21.25 2.05 8.74
C LEU A 145 20.33 3.02 9.50
N PRO A 146 20.08 4.25 9.00
CA PRO A 146 19.09 5.14 9.61
C PRO A 146 17.69 4.50 9.63
N PRO A 147 16.92 4.62 10.73
CA PRO A 147 15.57 4.04 10.82
C PRO A 147 14.66 4.47 9.66
N LEU A 148 14.74 5.74 9.24
CA LEU A 148 13.99 6.27 8.09
C LEU A 148 14.37 5.56 6.78
N ALA A 149 15.64 5.26 6.56
CA ALA A 149 16.09 4.53 5.37
C ALA A 149 15.51 3.12 5.32
N GLY A 150 15.49 2.44 6.47
CA GLY A 150 14.86 1.13 6.61
C GLY A 150 13.35 1.19 6.36
N ALA A 151 12.65 2.18 6.92
CA ALA A 151 11.22 2.39 6.67
C ALA A 151 10.92 2.67 5.19
N MET A 152 11.72 3.51 4.52
CA MET A 152 11.60 3.76 3.08
C MET A 152 11.80 2.49 2.26
N ALA A 153 12.85 1.71 2.55
CA ALA A 153 13.12 0.45 1.86
C ALA A 153 11.95 -0.54 2.02
N ILE A 154 11.42 -0.68 3.24
CA ILE A 154 10.29 -1.56 3.54
C ILE A 154 9.02 -1.08 2.79
N ALA A 155 8.71 0.22 2.84
CA ALA A 155 7.53 0.78 2.19
C ALA A 155 7.58 0.62 0.67
N ILE A 156 8.73 0.95 0.05
CA ILE A 156 8.93 0.82 -1.40
C ILE A 156 8.87 -0.66 -1.81
N ALA A 157 9.58 -1.56 -1.13
CA ALA A 157 9.65 -2.96 -1.52
C ALA A 157 8.34 -3.72 -1.25
N GLY A 158 7.69 -3.49 -0.12
CA GLY A 158 6.48 -4.19 0.28
C GLY A 158 5.22 -3.61 -0.37
N GLN A 159 4.83 -2.41 0.05
CA GLN A 159 3.58 -1.78 -0.40
C GLN A 159 3.70 -1.16 -1.81
N GLY A 160 4.88 -0.69 -2.20
CA GLY A 160 5.12 -0.19 -3.55
C GLY A 160 5.23 -1.33 -4.56
N MET A 161 6.30 -2.13 -4.46
CA MET A 161 6.68 -3.09 -5.49
C MET A 161 5.86 -4.38 -5.44
N ALA A 162 5.86 -5.07 -4.29
CA ALA A 162 5.20 -6.37 -4.19
C ALA A 162 3.68 -6.25 -4.40
N LEU A 163 3.02 -5.28 -3.74
CA LEU A 163 1.59 -5.04 -3.92
C LEU A 163 1.23 -4.60 -5.36
N SER A 164 2.02 -3.73 -5.99
CA SER A 164 1.70 -3.23 -7.33
C SER A 164 1.76 -4.32 -8.40
N SER A 165 2.61 -5.32 -8.21
CA SER A 165 2.67 -6.47 -9.14
C SER A 165 1.69 -7.56 -8.76
N ASP A 166 1.58 -7.85 -7.45
CA ASP A 166 0.79 -8.93 -6.87
C ASP A 166 0.92 -10.24 -7.67
N TYR A 167 2.15 -10.60 -8.02
CA TYR A 167 2.41 -11.60 -9.04
C TYR A 167 2.07 -13.03 -8.59
N VAL A 168 2.31 -13.36 -7.32
CA VAL A 168 2.11 -14.72 -6.78
C VAL A 168 0.65 -14.94 -6.36
N ILE A 169 0.05 -13.97 -5.68
CA ILE A 169 -1.33 -14.09 -5.18
C ILE A 169 -2.34 -13.75 -6.30
N GLY A 170 -1.97 -12.82 -7.20
CA GLY A 170 -2.65 -12.62 -8.49
C GLY A 170 -4.02 -11.94 -8.39
N VAL A 171 -4.33 -11.31 -7.26
CA VAL A 171 -5.62 -10.70 -7.01
C VAL A 171 -5.75 -9.38 -7.78
N ALA A 172 -4.76 -8.50 -7.69
CA ALA A 172 -4.78 -7.21 -8.40
C ALA A 172 -4.76 -7.40 -9.93
N PRO A 173 -3.90 -8.25 -10.52
CA PRO A 173 -4.00 -8.59 -11.95
C PRO A 173 -5.36 -9.17 -12.34
N GLY A 174 -5.98 -9.98 -11.47
CA GLY A 174 -7.30 -10.56 -11.69
C GLY A 174 -8.41 -9.52 -11.85
N ILE A 175 -8.50 -8.56 -10.92
CA ILE A 175 -9.51 -7.49 -11.02
C ILE A 175 -9.22 -6.53 -12.18
N SER A 176 -7.94 -6.23 -12.45
CA SER A 176 -7.55 -5.37 -13.56
C SER A 176 -7.86 -5.99 -14.91
N ALA A 177 -7.58 -7.29 -15.09
CA ALA A 177 -7.96 -8.02 -16.30
C ALA A 177 -9.47 -8.07 -16.50
N LYS A 178 -10.23 -8.33 -15.42
CA LYS A 178 -11.70 -8.33 -15.48
C LYS A 178 -12.25 -6.96 -15.89
N ALA A 179 -11.70 -5.87 -15.36
CA ALA A 179 -12.07 -4.51 -15.74
C ALA A 179 -11.69 -4.16 -17.19
N ALA A 180 -10.57 -4.70 -17.69
CA ALA A 180 -10.11 -4.52 -19.08
C ALA A 180 -10.91 -5.35 -20.10
N GLY A 181 -11.71 -6.32 -19.65
CA GLY A 181 -12.61 -7.12 -20.47
C GLY A 181 -12.05 -8.50 -20.86
N ALA A 182 -12.91 -9.33 -21.48
CA ALA A 182 -12.67 -10.76 -21.70
C ALA A 182 -11.47 -11.10 -22.61
N ALA A 183 -10.90 -10.13 -23.32
CA ALA A 183 -9.75 -10.33 -24.19
C ALA A 183 -8.40 -10.24 -23.45
N VAL A 184 -8.38 -9.75 -22.20
CA VAL A 184 -7.15 -9.57 -21.43
C VAL A 184 -7.03 -10.66 -20.37
N SER A 185 -5.96 -11.44 -20.41
CA SER A 185 -5.69 -12.46 -19.40
C SER A 185 -5.03 -11.84 -18.16
N ALA A 186 -5.40 -12.34 -16.98
CA ALA A 186 -4.76 -11.94 -15.72
C ALA A 186 -3.25 -12.19 -15.71
N ALA A 187 -2.78 -13.25 -16.38
CA ALA A 187 -1.37 -13.56 -16.52
C ALA A 187 -0.60 -12.47 -17.27
N VAL A 188 -1.14 -11.97 -18.39
CA VAL A 188 -0.50 -10.88 -19.14
C VAL A 188 -0.45 -9.60 -18.30
N VAL A 189 -1.51 -9.29 -17.55
CA VAL A 189 -1.51 -8.14 -16.65
C VAL A 189 -0.45 -8.31 -15.55
N ALA A 190 -0.36 -9.50 -14.96
CA ALA A 190 0.60 -9.81 -13.91
C ALA A 190 2.05 -9.68 -14.40
N ASP A 191 2.38 -10.21 -15.58
CA ASP A 191 3.72 -10.12 -16.17
C ASP A 191 4.11 -8.65 -16.43
N ARG A 192 3.18 -7.87 -16.99
CA ARG A 192 3.42 -6.43 -17.25
C ARG A 192 3.57 -5.64 -15.96
N ALA A 193 2.69 -5.90 -14.97
CA ALA A 193 2.75 -5.25 -13.67
C ALA A 193 4.03 -5.60 -12.91
N LEU A 194 4.51 -6.84 -12.99
CA LEU A 194 5.78 -7.27 -12.43
C LEU A 194 6.95 -6.49 -13.03
N VAL A 195 7.04 -6.41 -14.37
CA VAL A 195 8.10 -5.66 -15.03
C VAL A 195 8.07 -4.18 -14.65
N LEU A 196 6.89 -3.54 -14.68
CA LEU A 196 6.73 -2.14 -14.29
C LEU A 196 7.08 -1.90 -12.82
N SER A 197 6.69 -2.81 -11.94
CA SER A 197 7.01 -2.78 -10.52
C SER A 197 8.52 -2.89 -10.28
N LEU A 198 9.21 -3.80 -10.97
CA LEU A 198 10.66 -3.95 -10.85
C LEU A 198 11.39 -2.71 -11.35
N ILE A 199 11.00 -2.13 -12.49
CA ILE A 199 11.62 -0.92 -13.03
C ILE A 199 11.40 0.27 -12.09
N THR A 200 10.14 0.54 -11.74
CA THR A 200 9.77 1.66 -10.87
C THR A 200 10.39 1.51 -9.49
N GLY A 201 10.35 0.28 -8.95
CA GLY A 201 10.93 -0.09 -7.68
C GLY A 201 12.44 0.05 -7.64
N ALA A 202 13.16 -0.43 -8.66
CA ALA A 202 14.60 -0.27 -8.76
C ALA A 202 15.00 1.21 -8.82
N VAL A 203 14.27 2.03 -9.59
CA VAL A 203 14.50 3.48 -9.63
C VAL A 203 14.23 4.10 -8.26
N ALA A 204 13.09 3.81 -7.63
CA ALA A 204 12.71 4.36 -6.34
C ALA A 204 13.70 3.96 -5.22
N LEU A 205 14.11 2.69 -5.15
CA LEU A 205 15.12 2.21 -4.20
C LEU A 205 16.48 2.87 -4.44
N THR A 206 16.87 3.06 -5.70
CA THR A 206 18.12 3.75 -6.05
C THR A 206 18.09 5.21 -5.62
N VAL A 207 17.00 5.93 -5.91
CA VAL A 207 16.81 7.33 -5.48
C VAL A 207 16.81 7.43 -3.95
N ALA A 208 16.03 6.58 -3.27
CA ALA A 208 15.99 6.54 -1.81
C ALA A 208 17.38 6.29 -1.20
N TYR A 209 18.13 5.34 -1.77
CA TYR A 209 19.50 5.07 -1.35
C TYR A 209 20.42 6.27 -1.57
N LEU A 210 20.39 6.90 -2.75
CA LEU A 210 21.26 8.04 -3.07
C LEU A 210 20.99 9.26 -2.18
N LEU A 211 19.73 9.48 -1.79
CA LEU A 211 19.34 10.55 -0.87
C LEU A 211 19.86 10.29 0.55
N ILE A 212 19.75 9.05 1.03
CA ILE A 212 20.01 8.73 2.43
C ILE A 212 21.42 8.19 2.70
N ARG A 213 22.19 7.82 1.67
CA ARG A 213 23.52 7.21 1.81
C ARG A 213 24.49 8.03 2.65
N LYS A 214 24.33 9.36 2.68
CA LYS A 214 25.17 10.28 3.48
C LYS A 214 24.89 10.20 4.97
N HIS A 215 23.73 9.66 5.35
CA HIS A 215 23.31 9.49 6.74
C HIS A 215 23.61 8.08 7.27
N ILE A 216 24.11 7.18 6.42
CA ILE A 216 24.54 5.85 6.85
C ILE A 216 25.82 5.99 7.67
N VAL A 217 25.80 5.42 8.87
CA VAL A 217 26.90 5.46 9.84
C VAL A 217 27.52 4.07 9.99
N PRO A 218 28.74 3.97 10.55
CA PRO A 218 29.30 2.68 10.96
C PRO A 218 28.39 1.95 11.95
N ALA A 219 28.48 0.62 11.96
CA ALA A 219 27.71 -0.20 12.88
C ALA A 219 28.09 0.11 14.34
N ASP A 220 27.08 0.39 15.16
CA ASP A 220 27.23 0.65 16.59
C ASP A 220 25.98 0.14 17.33
N ALA A 221 26.21 -0.60 18.42
CA ALA A 221 25.16 -1.11 19.29
C ALA A 221 24.37 0.02 19.97
N GLY A 222 24.99 1.19 20.17
CA GLY A 222 24.35 2.38 20.72
C GLY A 222 23.23 2.98 19.85
N LEU A 223 23.24 2.73 18.54
CA LEU A 223 22.22 3.24 17.62
C LEU A 223 20.85 2.60 17.88
N LEU A 224 20.84 1.31 18.20
CA LEU A 224 19.61 0.59 18.48
C LEU A 224 19.02 1.03 19.82
N SER A 225 19.84 1.16 20.87
CA SER A 225 19.37 1.63 22.18
C SER A 225 18.85 3.06 22.13
N ALA A 226 19.53 3.95 21.40
CA ALA A 226 19.07 5.34 21.20
C ALA A 226 17.73 5.41 20.45
N TRP A 227 17.53 4.55 19.44
CA TRP A 227 16.26 4.46 18.74
C TRP A 227 15.14 3.88 19.62
N GLN A 228 15.43 2.85 20.41
CA GLN A 228 14.47 2.25 21.36
C GLN A 228 14.06 3.24 22.46
N ALA A 229 15.01 4.02 23.00
CA ALA A 229 14.72 5.06 23.99
C ALA A 229 13.74 6.11 23.44
N ARG A 230 13.97 6.60 22.21
CA ARG A 230 13.04 7.53 21.53
C ARG A 230 11.64 6.94 21.33
N ALA A 231 11.55 5.64 21.11
CA ALA A 231 10.27 4.95 20.94
C ALA A 231 9.52 4.73 22.27
N GLN A 232 10.24 4.53 23.38
CA GLN A 232 9.63 4.33 24.70
C GLN A 232 9.16 5.64 25.35
N ASP A 233 9.85 6.75 25.12
CA ASP A 233 9.52 8.07 25.70
C ASP A 233 8.29 8.75 25.07
N GLY A 234 7.56 8.08 24.17
CA GLY A 234 6.34 8.63 23.55
C GLY A 234 6.57 9.73 22.50
N SER A 235 7.81 10.21 22.32
CA SER A 235 8.16 11.26 21.35
C SER A 235 7.73 10.95 19.91
N LEU A 236 7.70 9.66 19.52
CA LEU A 236 7.23 9.23 18.20
C LEU A 236 5.69 9.31 18.06
N ALA A 237 4.94 9.12 19.16
CA ALA A 237 3.48 9.23 19.16
C ALA A 237 3.01 10.69 19.12
N GLU A 238 3.79 11.61 19.68
CA GLU A 238 3.56 13.07 19.62
C GLU A 238 3.75 13.60 18.17
N ILE A 239 4.67 13.01 17.41
CA ILE A 239 4.86 13.30 15.97
C ILE A 239 3.68 12.76 15.13
N GLU A 240 3.08 11.64 15.52
CA GLU A 240 1.90 11.08 14.84
C GLU A 240 0.63 11.92 15.09
N GLN A 241 0.51 12.51 16.28
CA GLN A 241 -0.61 13.40 16.65
C GLN A 241 -0.50 14.82 16.08
N SER A 242 0.70 15.29 15.75
CA SER A 242 0.94 16.60 15.11
C SER A 242 0.76 16.60 13.59
N GLY A 243 0.28 15.50 13.00
CA GLY A 243 -0.14 15.46 11.60
C GLY A 243 -1.38 16.34 11.35
N SER A 244 -1.56 16.76 10.09
CA SER A 244 -2.66 17.60 9.55
C SER A 244 -4.12 17.12 9.80
N PHE A 245 -4.33 16.12 10.66
CA PHE A 245 -5.60 15.50 10.98
C PHE A 245 -5.91 15.50 12.48
N ASP A 246 -5.36 16.41 13.28
CA ASP A 246 -5.93 16.66 14.60
C ASP A 246 -7.35 17.22 14.42
N LYS A 247 -8.33 16.31 14.41
CA LYS A 247 -9.75 16.63 14.29
C LYS A 247 -10.21 17.52 15.46
N ALA A 248 -9.53 17.48 16.60
CA ALA A 248 -9.82 18.36 17.73
C ALA A 248 -9.27 19.78 17.52
N GLU A 249 -8.18 19.95 16.76
CA GLU A 249 -7.65 21.25 16.35
C GLU A 249 -8.47 21.88 15.22
N LEU A 250 -8.86 21.07 14.21
CA LEU A 250 -9.81 21.48 13.16
C LEU A 250 -11.18 21.86 13.75
N ALA A 251 -11.69 21.08 14.71
CA ALA A 251 -12.94 21.40 15.40
C ALA A 251 -12.82 22.71 16.21
N ARG A 252 -11.70 22.94 16.90
CA ARG A 252 -11.44 24.20 17.62
C ARG A 252 -11.35 25.41 16.68
N GLY A 253 -10.72 25.26 15.51
CA GLY A 253 -10.67 26.30 14.48
C GLY A 253 -12.04 26.66 13.89
N THR A 254 -12.96 25.69 13.81
CA THR A 254 -14.34 25.93 13.34
C THR A 254 -15.31 26.39 14.43
N MET A 255 -14.98 26.19 15.70
CA MET A 255 -15.81 26.60 16.84
C MET A 255 -15.46 27.98 17.42
N GLY A 256 -14.44 28.65 16.87
CA GLY A 256 -13.94 29.96 17.32
C GLY A 256 -14.43 31.17 16.50
N ALA A 257 -15.57 31.07 15.83
CA ALA A 257 -16.19 32.20 15.14
C ALA A 257 -17.68 32.32 15.52
N ASN A 258 -17.92 32.83 16.72
CA ASN A 258 -19.11 33.58 17.13
C ASN A 258 -18.77 34.42 18.35
#